data_AF-H2BU15-F1
#
_entry.id   AF-H2BU15-F1
#
_cell.length_a   1.000
_cell.length_b   1.000
_cell.length_c   1.000
_cell.angle_alpha   90.00
_cell.angle_beta   90.00
_cell.angle_gamma   90.00
#
_symmetry.space_group_name_H-M   'P 1'
#
loop_
_entity.id
_entity.type
_entity.pdbx_description
1 polymer ?
#
loop_
_entity_poly.entity_id
_entity_poly.type
_entity_poly.pdbx_seq_one_letter_code
_entity_poly.pdbx_strand_id
1 'polypeptide(L)'
;MKNTILFGLCIVLISCGRSSEEQQLSEKVDSLKNEIVELKQANDTLSDHLIKKAHVARNYPEYFDSIAQPEKFVLDRLQEAPGLIPKEAVLGGTMRFTTVYFINDELIVAEYEDGHVMGKSIFRYRSNIKGNLEFKPIAQIQD
;
A
#
# COMPACT_ATOMS: atom_id res chain seq x y z
N MET A 1 -55.35 40.59 -31.47
CA MET A 1 -53.89 40.34 -31.54
C MET A 1 -53.44 39.76 -30.21
N LYS A 2 -53.57 38.44 -30.05
CA LYS A 2 -53.15 37.65 -28.87
C LYS A 2 -52.50 36.42 -29.49
N ASN A 3 -51.20 36.20 -29.26
CA ASN A 3 -50.49 34.89 -29.37
C ASN A 3 -48.98 35.05 -29.61
N THR A 4 -48.26 35.80 -28.78
CA THR A 4 -46.78 35.79 -28.80
C THR A 4 -46.13 35.54 -27.45
N ILE A 5 -46.90 35.16 -26.43
CA ILE A 5 -46.39 34.79 -25.10
C ILE A 5 -46.62 33.29 -24.90
N LEU A 6 -45.86 32.43 -25.60
CA LEU A 6 -45.85 31.00 -25.27
C LEU A 6 -44.52 30.28 -25.56
N PHE A 7 -43.53 30.93 -26.18
CA PHE A 7 -42.30 30.25 -26.60
C PHE A 7 -41.11 30.38 -25.62
N GLY A 8 -41.22 31.22 -24.57
CA GLY A 8 -40.13 31.44 -23.61
C GLY A 8 -40.06 30.46 -22.44
N LEU A 9 -41.10 29.65 -22.20
CA LEU A 9 -41.21 28.85 -20.96
C LEU A 9 -40.60 27.44 -21.07
N CYS A 10 -40.37 26.90 -22.28
CA CYS A 10 -39.88 25.53 -22.45
C CYS A 10 -38.35 25.38 -22.37
N ILE A 11 -37.58 26.47 -22.53
CA ILE A 11 -36.10 26.41 -22.53
C ILE A 11 -35.54 26.29 -21.10
N VAL A 12 -36.27 26.75 -20.09
CA VAL A 12 -35.83 26.69 -18.67
C VAL A 12 -35.92 25.27 -18.10
N LEU A 13 -36.84 24.43 -18.59
CA LEU A 13 -37.05 23.09 -18.04
C LEU A 13 -35.99 22.07 -18.48
N ILE A 14 -35.33 22.29 -19.63
CA ILE A 14 -34.30 21.36 -20.14
C ILE A 14 -32.95 21.60 -19.44
N SER A 15 -32.71 22.81 -18.91
CA SER A 15 -31.45 23.16 -18.25
C SER A 15 -31.33 22.63 -16.80
N CYS A 16 -32.42 22.29 -16.13
CA CYS A 16 -32.40 21.78 -14.74
C CYS A 16 -32.08 20.28 -14.63
N GLY A 17 -32.31 19.48 -15.68
CA GLY A 17 -32.04 18.03 -15.64
C GLY A 17 -30.55 17.70 -15.66
N ARG A 18 -29.78 18.40 -16.50
CA ARG A 18 -28.33 18.20 -16.64
C ARG A 18 -27.54 18.60 -15.39
N SER A 19 -27.92 19.70 -14.73
CA SER A 19 -27.25 20.17 -13.51
C SER A 19 -27.41 19.19 -12.33
N SER A 20 -28.54 18.47 -12.28
CA SER A 20 -28.80 17.49 -11.21
C SER A 20 -27.87 16.27 -11.32
N GLU A 21 -27.64 15.75 -12.54
CA GLU A 21 -26.76 14.60 -12.75
C GLU A 21 -25.29 14.96 -12.51
N GLU A 22 -24.85 16.14 -12.97
CA GLU A 22 -23.49 16.65 -12.72
C GLU A 22 -23.22 16.86 -11.23
N GLN A 23 -24.22 17.40 -10.51
CA GLN A 23 -24.10 17.61 -9.06
C GLN A 23 -24.05 16.29 -8.30
N GLN A 24 -24.90 15.32 -8.63
CA GLN A 24 -24.84 13.97 -8.03
C GLN A 24 -23.51 13.27 -8.32
N LEU A 25 -22.97 13.43 -9.52
CA LEU A 25 -21.67 12.86 -9.87
C LEU A 25 -20.54 13.52 -9.07
N SER A 26 -20.58 14.84 -8.91
CA SER A 26 -19.61 15.58 -8.08
C SER A 26 -19.67 15.13 -6.63
N GLU A 27 -20.86 15.02 -6.04
CA GLU A 27 -21.05 14.54 -4.66
C GLU A 27 -20.50 13.12 -4.49
N LYS A 28 -20.72 12.24 -5.47
CA LYS A 28 -20.17 10.88 -5.43
C LYS A 28 -18.65 10.87 -5.55
N VAL A 29 -18.07 11.71 -6.40
CA VAL A 29 -16.62 11.86 -6.53
C VAL A 29 -16.01 12.33 -5.21
N ASP A 30 -16.63 13.29 -4.54
CA ASP A 30 -16.14 13.81 -3.27
C ASP A 30 -16.31 12.78 -2.14
N SER A 31 -17.41 12.03 -2.12
CA SER A 31 -17.59 10.89 -1.22
C SER A 31 -16.50 9.83 -1.40
N LEU A 32 -16.21 9.44 -2.65
CA LEU A 32 -15.18 8.44 -2.93
C LEU A 32 -13.78 8.93 -2.59
N LYS A 33 -13.49 10.22 -2.79
CA LYS A 33 -12.22 10.81 -2.34
C LYS A 33 -12.08 10.74 -0.83
N ASN A 34 -13.14 11.05 -0.08
CA ASN A 34 -13.12 10.97 1.38
C ASN A 34 -12.90 9.53 1.85
N GLU A 35 -13.61 8.57 1.27
CA GLU A 35 -13.43 7.15 1.58
C GLU A 35 -12.00 6.66 1.28
N ILE A 36 -11.40 7.11 0.17
CA ILE A 36 -9.99 6.82 -0.14
C ILE A 36 -9.05 7.40 0.94
N VAL A 37 -9.32 8.61 1.43
CA VAL A 37 -8.51 9.24 2.49
C VAL A 37 -8.63 8.46 3.80
N GLU A 38 -9.83 8.08 4.19
CA GLU A 38 -10.08 7.29 5.41
C GLU A 38 -9.42 5.91 5.33
N LEU A 39 -9.55 5.22 4.19
CA LEU A 39 -8.92 3.91 3.97
C LEU A 39 -7.40 4.00 4.00
N LYS A 40 -6.81 5.07 3.44
CA LYS A 40 -5.36 5.31 3.53
C LYS A 40 -4.92 5.49 4.98
N GLN A 41 -5.60 6.34 5.74
CA GLN A 41 -5.27 6.56 7.16
C GLN A 41 -5.36 5.28 8.00
N ALA A 42 -6.39 4.46 7.77
CA ALA A 42 -6.55 3.18 8.45
C ALA A 42 -5.41 2.20 8.09
N ASN A 43 -5.02 2.15 6.81
CA ASN A 43 -3.91 1.34 6.33
C ASN A 43 -2.56 1.77 6.93
N ASP A 44 -2.31 3.07 7.01
CA ASP A 44 -1.07 3.63 7.56
C ASP A 44 -0.98 3.31 9.07
N THR A 45 -2.07 3.54 9.80
CA THR A 45 -2.18 3.19 11.22
C THR A 45 -1.91 1.71 11.45
N LEU A 46 -2.53 0.82 10.65
CA LEU A 46 -2.32 -0.62 10.78
C LEU A 46 -0.87 -1.01 10.49
N SER A 47 -0.27 -0.43 9.46
CA SER A 47 1.12 -0.68 9.08
C SER A 47 2.08 -0.32 10.22
N ASP A 48 1.87 0.82 10.87
CA ASP A 48 2.64 1.22 12.05
C ASP A 48 2.52 0.24 13.21
N HIS A 49 1.30 -0.23 13.48
CA HIS A 49 1.06 -1.23 14.53
C HIS A 49 1.79 -2.55 14.24
N LEU A 50 1.82 -2.98 12.97
CA LEU A 50 2.51 -4.19 12.55
C LEU A 50 4.03 -4.06 12.72
N ILE A 51 4.63 -2.91 12.38
CA ILE A 51 6.06 -2.66 12.63
C ILE A 51 6.38 -2.71 14.13
N LYS A 52 5.58 -2.02 14.96
CA LYS A 52 5.79 -2.02 16.41
C LYS A 52 5.75 -3.43 16.97
N LYS A 53 4.83 -4.26 16.48
CA LYS A 53 4.77 -5.68 16.84
C LYS A 53 6.02 -6.44 16.39
N ALA A 54 6.51 -6.21 15.17
CA ALA A 54 7.70 -6.88 14.63
C ALA A 54 8.96 -6.66 15.48
N HIS A 55 9.12 -5.45 16.04
CA HIS A 55 10.26 -5.13 16.90
C HIS A 55 10.17 -5.78 18.28
N VAL A 56 8.97 -6.16 18.73
CA VAL A 56 8.74 -6.69 20.09
C VAL A 56 8.68 -8.21 20.11
N ALA A 57 8.05 -8.83 19.11
CA ALA A 57 7.82 -10.27 19.06
C ALA A 57 8.70 -10.91 17.97
N ARG A 58 9.81 -11.53 18.36
CA ARG A 58 10.58 -12.44 17.48
C ARG A 58 9.84 -13.77 17.31
N ASN A 59 8.61 -13.70 16.79
CA ASN A 59 7.76 -14.86 16.56
C ASN A 59 7.95 -15.34 15.12
N TYR A 60 8.96 -16.17 14.90
CA TYR A 60 9.12 -16.92 13.66
C TYR A 60 8.44 -18.31 13.77
N PRO A 61 7.93 -18.86 12.66
CA PRO A 61 7.38 -20.22 12.63
C PRO A 61 8.43 -21.28 12.96
N GLU A 62 7.98 -22.44 13.47
CA GLU A 62 8.79 -23.62 13.82
C GLU A 62 9.73 -24.06 12.67
N TYR A 63 9.35 -23.81 11.42
CA TYR A 63 10.23 -24.02 10.25
C TYR A 63 11.62 -23.38 10.41
N PHE A 64 11.72 -22.24 11.08
CA PHE A 64 12.96 -21.54 11.31
C PHE A 64 13.75 -22.01 12.53
N ASP A 65 13.23 -22.94 13.35
CA ASP A 65 13.90 -23.38 14.59
C ASP A 65 15.24 -24.09 14.31
N SER A 66 15.38 -24.69 13.12
CA SER A 66 16.63 -25.31 12.67
C SER A 66 17.63 -24.33 12.04
N ILE A 67 17.23 -23.07 11.84
CA ILE A 67 18.02 -22.03 11.20
C ILE A 67 18.61 -21.13 12.28
N ALA A 68 19.93 -21.12 12.41
CA ALA A 68 20.63 -20.39 13.48
C ALA A 68 20.38 -18.85 13.45
N GLN A 69 20.12 -18.29 12.26
CA GLN A 69 19.83 -16.86 12.08
C GLN A 69 18.69 -16.68 11.06
N PRO A 70 17.43 -16.86 11.49
CA PRO A 70 16.25 -16.79 10.60
C PRO A 70 16.17 -15.48 9.83
N GLU A 71 16.42 -14.35 10.49
CA GLU A 71 16.37 -13.02 9.88
C GLU A 71 17.43 -12.86 8.79
N LYS A 72 18.65 -13.35 9.03
CA LYS A 72 19.71 -13.36 8.01
C LYS A 72 19.35 -14.26 6.84
N PHE A 73 18.83 -15.45 7.10
CA PHE A 73 18.38 -16.36 6.05
C PHE A 73 17.33 -15.71 5.15
N VAL A 74 16.32 -15.07 5.73
CA VAL A 74 15.27 -14.36 4.96
C VAL A 74 15.85 -13.15 4.22
N LEU A 75 16.72 -12.37 4.86
CA LEU A 75 17.39 -11.23 4.23
C LEU A 75 18.19 -11.66 3.01
N ASP A 76 19.00 -12.72 3.13
CA ASP A 76 19.82 -13.24 2.02
C ASP A 76 18.93 -13.64 0.83
N ARG A 77 17.73 -14.19 1.07
CA ARG A 77 16.75 -14.47 0.00
C ARG A 77 16.10 -13.23 -0.61
N LEU A 78 15.82 -12.21 0.19
CA LEU A 78 15.32 -10.92 -0.33
C LEU A 78 16.36 -10.22 -1.21
N GLN A 79 17.66 -10.34 -0.90
CA GLN A 79 18.74 -9.79 -1.74
C GLN A 79 18.75 -10.37 -3.16
N GLU A 80 18.23 -11.58 -3.37
CA GLU A 80 18.12 -12.21 -4.69
C GLU A 80 17.02 -11.55 -5.56
N ALA A 81 16.14 -10.73 -4.96
CA ALA A 81 15.00 -10.10 -5.62
C ALA A 81 14.90 -8.58 -5.33
N PRO A 82 15.91 -7.78 -5.71
CA PRO A 82 15.92 -6.32 -5.44
C PRO A 82 14.75 -5.57 -6.10
N GLY A 83 14.16 -6.12 -7.16
CA GLY A 83 12.96 -5.56 -7.81
C GLY A 83 11.69 -5.59 -6.94
N LEU A 84 11.72 -6.22 -5.77
CA LEU A 84 10.64 -6.15 -4.78
C LEU A 84 10.63 -4.84 -3.99
N ILE A 85 11.69 -4.03 -4.09
CA ILE A 85 11.79 -2.74 -3.41
C ILE A 85 10.94 -1.72 -4.18
N PRO A 86 9.89 -1.14 -3.58
CA PRO A 86 8.95 -0.25 -4.28
C PRO A 86 9.47 1.18 -4.44
N LYS A 87 10.67 1.49 -3.95
CA LYS A 87 11.28 2.81 -3.95
C LYS A 87 12.46 2.84 -4.91
N GLU A 88 12.56 3.88 -5.71
CA GLU A 88 13.70 4.09 -6.61
C GLU A 88 14.91 4.64 -5.84
N ALA A 89 16.10 4.23 -6.25
CA ALA A 89 17.35 4.83 -5.77
C ALA A 89 17.54 6.24 -6.34
N VAL A 90 18.30 7.06 -5.62
CA VAL A 90 18.65 8.42 -6.00
C VAL A 90 20.16 8.60 -6.09
N LEU A 91 20.60 9.63 -6.80
CA LEU A 91 22.02 10.02 -6.86
C LEU A 91 22.98 8.90 -7.33
N GLY A 92 22.48 7.97 -8.15
CA GLY A 92 23.26 6.82 -8.65
C GLY A 92 23.47 5.70 -7.62
N GLY A 93 22.74 5.73 -6.49
CA GLY A 93 22.71 4.66 -5.51
C GLY A 93 22.08 3.37 -6.06
N THR A 94 22.19 2.29 -5.29
CA THR A 94 21.54 1.01 -5.59
C THR A 94 20.73 0.57 -4.38
N MET A 95 19.42 0.40 -4.57
CA MET A 95 18.54 -0.10 -3.52
C MET A 95 18.95 -1.51 -3.12
N ARG A 96 19.06 -1.74 -1.81
CA ARG A 96 19.31 -3.05 -1.23
C ARG A 96 18.51 -3.20 0.05
N PHE A 97 18.11 -4.42 0.36
CA PHE A 97 17.55 -4.72 1.68
C PHE A 97 18.66 -4.63 2.74
N THR A 98 18.31 -4.27 3.97
CA THR A 98 19.29 -4.12 5.07
C THR A 98 18.90 -4.93 6.28
N THR A 99 17.62 -4.93 6.63
CA THR A 99 17.12 -5.55 7.86
C THR A 99 15.80 -6.26 7.60
N VAL A 100 15.55 -7.34 8.35
CA VAL A 100 14.28 -8.07 8.34
C VAL A 100 13.81 -8.29 9.77
N TYR A 101 12.52 -8.10 10.01
CA TYR A 101 11.84 -8.39 11.27
C TYR A 101 10.61 -9.26 11.01
N PHE A 102 10.45 -10.34 11.77
CA PHE A 102 9.24 -11.15 11.74
C PHE A 102 8.10 -10.45 12.48
N ILE A 103 6.92 -10.43 11.87
CA ILE A 103 5.70 -9.95 12.53
C ILE A 103 4.92 -11.15 13.08
N ASN A 104 4.79 -12.18 12.26
CA ASN A 104 4.15 -13.46 12.55
C ASN A 104 4.60 -14.53 11.54
N ASP A 105 3.84 -15.62 11.47
CA ASP A 105 4.02 -16.78 10.60
C ASP A 105 3.84 -16.50 9.10
N GLU A 106 3.23 -15.37 8.72
CA GLU A 106 2.99 -15.02 7.31
C GLU A 106 3.65 -13.70 6.88
N LEU A 107 3.98 -12.81 7.81
CA LEU A 107 4.40 -11.45 7.53
C LEU A 107 5.77 -11.12 8.12
N ILE A 108 6.55 -10.38 7.33
CA ILE A 108 7.79 -9.73 7.74
C ILE A 108 7.75 -8.24 7.40
N VAL A 109 8.52 -7.44 8.13
CA VAL A 109 8.97 -6.12 7.72
C VAL A 109 10.37 -6.25 7.14
N ALA A 110 10.62 -5.67 5.98
CA ALA A 110 11.98 -5.50 5.47
C ALA A 110 12.31 -4.02 5.28
N GLU A 111 13.49 -3.64 5.76
CA GLU A 111 14.08 -2.33 5.56
C GLU A 111 14.99 -2.36 4.33
N TYR A 112 15.09 -1.22 3.65
CA TYR A 112 15.94 -1.07 2.48
C TYR A 112 16.47 0.36 2.38
N GLU A 113 17.61 0.51 1.70
CA GLU A 113 18.25 1.79 1.45
C GLU A 113 19.11 1.76 0.18
N ASP A 114 19.53 2.94 -0.27
CA ASP A 114 20.61 3.11 -1.26
C ASP A 114 21.81 3.93 -0.73
N GLY A 115 21.80 4.26 0.56
CA GLY A 115 22.77 5.15 1.22
C GLY A 115 22.32 6.60 1.34
N HIS A 116 21.24 7.01 0.68
CA HIS A 116 20.67 8.36 0.75
C HIS A 116 19.20 8.35 1.19
N VAL A 117 18.42 7.43 0.63
CA VAL A 117 17.03 7.21 1.00
C VAL A 117 16.89 5.84 1.66
N MET A 118 16.04 5.80 2.68
CA MET A 118 15.61 4.57 3.34
C MET A 118 14.11 4.35 3.14
N GLY A 119 13.65 3.16 3.47
CA GLY A 119 12.24 2.85 3.58
C GLY A 119 12.00 1.46 4.17
N LYS A 120 10.74 1.19 4.46
CA LYS A 120 10.30 -0.09 5.01
C LYS A 120 9.09 -0.58 4.23
N SER A 121 8.96 -1.89 4.10
CA SER A 121 7.77 -2.51 3.52
C SER A 121 7.39 -3.78 4.24
N ILE A 122 6.10 -4.06 4.27
CA ILE A 122 5.55 -5.33 4.78
C ILE A 122 5.45 -6.30 3.61
N PHE A 123 6.01 -7.48 3.80
CA PHE A 123 5.92 -8.58 2.85
C PHE A 123 5.18 -9.74 3.49
N ARG A 124 4.30 -10.36 2.70
CA ARG A 124 3.88 -11.72 2.98
C ARG A 124 4.96 -12.66 2.47
N TYR A 125 5.36 -13.63 3.29
CA TYR A 125 6.27 -14.69 2.90
C TYR A 125 5.60 -16.05 3.03
N ARG A 126 5.99 -16.98 2.16
CA ARG A 126 5.58 -18.39 2.24
C ARG A 126 6.74 -19.29 1.84
N SER A 127 6.89 -20.41 2.54
CA SER A 127 7.77 -21.49 2.09
C SER A 127 7.03 -22.36 1.08
N ASN A 128 7.62 -22.58 -0.09
CA ASN A 128 7.08 -23.52 -1.05
C ASN A 128 7.60 -24.95 -0.79
N ILE A 129 7.06 -25.93 -1.53
CA ILE A 129 7.38 -27.35 -1.36
C ILE A 129 8.88 -27.70 -1.56
N LYS A 130 9.68 -26.78 -2.09
CA LYS A 130 11.13 -26.94 -2.30
C LYS A 130 11.97 -26.23 -1.21
N GLY A 131 11.32 -25.64 -0.20
CA GLY A 131 11.98 -24.86 0.85
C GLY A 131 12.45 -23.48 0.39
N ASN A 132 11.99 -23.00 -0.76
CA ASN A 132 12.26 -21.62 -1.20
C ASN A 132 11.21 -20.69 -0.61
N LEU A 133 11.64 -19.49 -0.24
CA LEU A 133 10.73 -18.44 0.21
C LEU A 133 10.22 -17.62 -0.97
N GLU A 134 8.91 -17.46 -1.04
CA GLU A 134 8.23 -16.55 -1.96
C GLU A 134 7.77 -15.33 -1.20
N PHE A 135 8.02 -14.14 -1.75
CA PHE A 135 7.68 -12.86 -1.13
C PHE A 135 6.66 -12.10 -1.98
N LYS A 136 5.67 -11.50 -1.32
CA LYS A 136 4.70 -10.62 -1.95
C LYS A 136 4.63 -9.31 -1.18
N PRO A 137 4.84 -8.13 -1.81
CA PRO A 137 4.66 -6.85 -1.15
C PRO A 137 3.18 -6.67 -0.78
N ILE A 138 2.94 -6.21 0.45
CA ILE A 138 1.59 -5.96 0.99
C ILE A 138 1.37 -4.47 1.17
N ALA A 139 2.32 -3.79 1.78
CA ALA A 139 2.26 -2.35 2.01
C ALA A 139 3.67 -1.77 2.00
N GLN A 140 3.81 -0.61 1.36
CA GLN A 140 4.96 0.27 1.55
C GLN A 140 4.62 1.23 2.69
N ILE A 141 5.61 1.50 3.53
CA ILE A 141 5.45 2.42 4.64
C ILE A 141 6.17 3.72 4.25
N GLN A 142 5.42 4.81 4.25
CA GLN A 142 5.96 6.15 4.02
C GLN A 142 6.36 6.73 5.37
N ASP A 143 7.63 7.15 5.48
CA ASP A 143 8.09 7.98 6.60
C ASP A 143 7.55 9.41 6.46
#